data_AF-A0A8J8GTN2-F1
#
_entry.id   AF-A0A8J8GTN2-F1
#
_cell.length_a   1.000
_cell.length_b   1.000
_cell.length_c   1.000
_cell.angle_alpha   90.00
_cell.angle_beta   90.00
_cell.angle_gamma   90.00
#
_symmetry.space_group_name_H-M   'P 1'
#
loop_
_entity.id
_entity.type
_entity.pdbx_description
1 polymer ?
#
loop_
_entity_poly.entity_id
_entity_poly.type
_entity_poly.pdbx_seq_one_letter_code
_entity_poly.pdbx_strand_id
1 'polypeptide(L)'
;MSVASYAYARPSELSGTGLELQTSGGDAANPRFFEGFVTTPQPVALGLLAVADVARTRYYQPTARASLDPVVTGSRDMLRFESFSGCCGVYARMDVLPAGLDGRTPGHGTTNVDVNNPLRLSLSRIAG
;
A
#
# COMPACT_ATOMS: atom_id res chain seq x y z
N MET A 1 -8.91 -14.47 -19.05
CA MET A 1 -8.93 -13.35 -18.09
C MET A 1 -7.67 -12.54 -18.33
N SER A 2 -7.78 -11.27 -18.72
CA SER A 2 -6.61 -10.39 -18.81
C SER A 2 -6.09 -10.15 -17.40
N VAL A 3 -4.82 -10.43 -17.16
CA VAL A 3 -4.13 -9.92 -15.97
C VAL A 3 -4.09 -8.41 -16.13
N ALA A 4 -4.80 -7.68 -15.28
CA ALA A 4 -4.63 -6.24 -15.21
C ALA A 4 -3.20 -5.98 -14.70
N SER A 5 -2.33 -5.55 -15.60
CA SER A 5 -1.00 -5.05 -15.25
C SER A 5 -1.16 -3.58 -14.89
N TYR A 6 -1.07 -3.23 -13.61
CA TYR A 6 -1.00 -1.83 -13.21
C TYR A 6 0.31 -1.23 -13.72
N ALA A 7 0.24 -0.02 -14.28
CA ALA A 7 1.40 0.72 -14.72
C ALA A 7 1.64 1.85 -13.72
N TYR A 8 2.64 1.66 -12.86
CA TYR A 8 3.10 2.72 -11.95
C TYR A 8 4.07 3.64 -12.70
N ALA A 9 4.01 4.94 -12.41
CA ALA A 9 4.89 5.92 -13.04
C ALA A 9 6.39 5.63 -12.77
N ARG A 10 6.67 5.07 -11.59
CA ARG A 10 7.97 4.57 -11.14
C ARG A 10 7.76 3.56 -10.00
N PRO A 11 8.78 2.82 -9.54
CA PRO A 11 8.67 2.00 -8.34
C PRO A 11 8.49 2.87 -7.08
N SER A 12 7.72 2.39 -6.10
CA SER A 12 7.74 2.94 -4.74
C SER A 12 9.10 2.76 -4.09
N GLU A 13 9.51 3.75 -3.29
CA GLU A 13 10.85 3.80 -2.73
C GLU A 13 10.84 4.39 -1.32
N LEU A 14 11.67 3.84 -0.45
CA LEU A 14 12.12 4.52 0.76
C LEU A 14 13.56 4.98 0.51
N SER A 15 13.76 6.29 0.45
CA SER A 15 15.07 6.91 0.23
C SER A 15 15.50 7.73 1.46
N GLY A 16 16.66 8.38 1.37
CA GLY A 16 17.12 9.31 2.42
C GLY A 16 16.21 10.53 2.62
N THR A 17 15.30 10.81 1.68
CA THR A 17 14.37 11.95 1.76
C THR A 17 12.97 11.54 2.23
N GLY A 18 12.69 10.25 2.39
CA GLY A 18 11.41 9.76 2.90
C GLY A 18 10.84 8.58 2.12
N LEU A 19 9.61 8.23 2.48
CA LEU A 19 8.82 7.18 1.83
C LEU A 19 7.97 7.78 0.71
N GLU A 20 8.13 7.27 -0.50
CA GLU A 20 7.30 7.61 -1.64
C GLU A 20 6.55 6.37 -2.15
N LEU A 21 5.25 6.34 -1.90
CA LEU A 21 4.35 5.32 -2.41
C LEU A 21 3.78 5.74 -3.78
N GLN A 22 3.90 4.86 -4.76
CA GLN A 22 3.44 5.09 -6.12
C GLN A 22 2.07 4.47 -6.32
N THR A 23 1.13 5.28 -6.79
CA THR A 23 -0.24 4.89 -7.11
C THR A 23 -0.41 4.71 -8.62
N SER A 24 -1.36 3.89 -9.04
CA SER A 24 -1.70 3.69 -10.46
C SER A 24 -3.20 3.73 -10.69
N GLY A 25 -3.65 4.68 -11.50
CA GLY A 25 -5.06 4.84 -11.87
C GLY A 25 -5.88 5.67 -10.87
N GLY A 26 -7.21 5.59 -10.98
CA GLY A 26 -8.15 6.46 -10.28
C GLY A 26 -8.45 7.74 -11.06
N ASP A 27 -8.58 8.87 -10.36
CA ASP A 27 -8.92 10.18 -10.96
C ASP A 27 -7.73 10.87 -11.65
N ALA A 28 -6.53 10.31 -11.54
CA ALA A 28 -5.30 10.75 -12.21
C ALA A 28 -4.39 9.54 -12.49
N ALA A 29 -3.32 9.72 -13.27
CA ALA A 29 -2.37 8.62 -13.53
C ALA A 29 -1.62 8.15 -12.26
N ASN A 30 -1.35 9.07 -11.33
CA ASN A 30 -0.65 8.84 -10.06
C ASN A 30 -1.23 9.77 -8.98
N PRO A 31 -2.44 9.49 -8.46
CA PRO A 31 -3.11 10.34 -7.48
C PRO A 31 -2.35 10.38 -6.14
N ARG A 32 -2.36 11.53 -5.47
CA ARG A 32 -1.69 11.75 -4.18
C ARG A 32 -2.73 11.97 -3.08
N PHE A 33 -2.69 11.11 -2.07
CA PHE A 33 -3.66 11.14 -0.97
C PHE A 33 -3.11 11.75 0.32
N PHE A 34 -1.80 11.71 0.53
CA PHE A 34 -1.18 12.27 1.73
C PHE A 34 0.24 12.73 1.43
N GLU A 35 0.65 13.78 2.12
CA GLU A 35 2.02 14.27 2.14
C GLU A 35 2.36 14.79 3.54
N GLY A 36 3.38 14.19 4.16
CA GLY A 36 3.78 14.49 5.53
C GLY A 36 4.42 13.28 6.20
N PHE A 37 4.25 13.18 7.51
CA PHE A 37 4.86 12.18 8.36
C PHE A 37 3.81 11.26 8.98
N VAL A 38 4.20 10.00 9.20
CA VAL A 38 3.47 9.10 10.10
C VAL A 38 4.05 9.23 11.50
N THR A 39 3.19 9.43 12.50
CA THR A 39 3.63 9.69 13.88
C THR A 39 4.16 8.43 14.57
N THR A 40 3.73 7.25 14.10
CA THR A 40 4.17 5.93 14.58
C THR A 40 4.65 5.06 13.41
N PRO A 41 5.90 5.25 12.94
CA PRO A 41 6.37 4.62 11.70
C PRO A 41 6.46 3.09 11.77
N GLN A 42 6.82 2.52 12.92
CA GLN A 42 6.98 1.07 13.07
C GLN A 42 5.64 0.30 12.91
N PRO A 43 4.54 0.67 13.60
CA PRO A 43 3.22 0.08 13.34
C PRO A 43 2.75 0.23 11.89
N VAL A 44 3.00 1.38 11.26
CA VAL A 44 2.61 1.61 9.86
C VAL A 44 3.40 0.69 8.91
N ALA A 45 4.71 0.55 9.12
CA ALA A 45 5.55 -0.35 8.34
C ALA A 45 5.10 -1.81 8.49
N LEU A 46 4.84 -2.27 9.71
CA LEU A 46 4.33 -3.61 10.01
C LEU A 46 2.98 -3.87 9.33
N GLY A 47 2.03 -2.94 9.48
CA GLY A 47 0.71 -3.11 8.90
C GLY A 47 0.72 -3.07 7.37
N LEU A 48 1.55 -2.23 6.75
CA LEU A 48 1.70 -2.19 5.30
C LEU A 48 2.30 -3.49 4.75
N LEU A 49 3.30 -4.05 5.44
CA LEU A 49 3.85 -5.37 5.13
C LEU A 49 2.78 -6.46 5.25
N ALA A 50 1.98 -6.46 6.31
CA ALA A 50 0.93 -7.46 6.52
C ALA A 50 -0.15 -7.42 5.42
N VAL A 51 -0.61 -6.22 5.04
CA VAL A 51 -1.58 -6.06 3.94
C VAL A 51 -0.98 -6.53 2.61
N ALA A 52 0.28 -6.21 2.33
CA ALA A 52 0.97 -6.64 1.12
C ALA A 52 1.24 -8.16 1.08
N ASP A 53 1.45 -8.79 2.24
CA ASP A 53 1.63 -10.24 2.33
C ASP A 53 0.34 -11.00 2.06
N VAL A 54 -0.80 -10.51 2.55
CA VAL A 54 -2.10 -11.07 2.19
C VAL A 54 -2.33 -10.96 0.68
N ALA A 55 -2.06 -9.80 0.08
CA ALA A 55 -2.25 -9.58 -1.37
C ALA A 55 -1.51 -10.60 -2.24
N ARG A 56 -0.31 -11.02 -1.82
CA ARG A 56 0.54 -11.97 -2.56
C ARG A 56 0.32 -13.43 -2.19
N THR A 57 -0.56 -13.72 -1.24
CA THR A 57 -0.76 -15.09 -0.75
C THR A 57 -1.98 -15.72 -1.40
N ARG A 58 -1.88 -17.00 -1.73
CA ARG A 58 -3.02 -17.85 -2.11
C ARG A 58 -3.12 -18.99 -1.09
N TYR A 59 -4.12 -18.94 -0.23
CA TYR A 59 -4.28 -19.90 0.86
C TYR A 59 -4.88 -21.23 0.41
N TYR A 60 -5.75 -21.17 -0.60
CA TYR A 60 -6.34 -22.36 -1.22
C TYR A 60 -5.57 -22.72 -2.50
N GLN A 61 -5.11 -23.97 -2.60
CA GLN A 61 -4.32 -24.49 -3.73
C GLN A 61 -3.13 -23.57 -4.08
N PRO A 62 -2.04 -23.59 -3.28
CA PRO A 62 -0.90 -22.70 -3.49
C PRO A 62 -0.33 -22.87 -4.91
N THR A 63 -0.56 -21.86 -5.77
CA THR A 63 0.10 -21.72 -7.08
C THR A 63 1.20 -20.66 -6.95
N ALA A 64 1.96 -20.43 -8.02
CA ALA A 64 2.88 -19.29 -8.08
C ALA A 64 2.15 -18.00 -7.66
N ARG A 65 2.85 -17.15 -6.87
CA ARG A 65 2.29 -15.91 -6.30
C ARG A 65 1.60 -15.10 -7.39
N ALA A 66 0.29 -14.90 -7.27
CA ALA A 66 -0.37 -13.81 -7.96
C ALA A 66 0.19 -12.52 -7.37
N SER A 67 0.79 -11.66 -8.20
CA SER A 67 1.20 -10.34 -7.76
C SER A 67 -0.03 -9.45 -7.80
N LEU A 68 -0.74 -9.36 -6.67
CA LEU A 68 -1.75 -8.34 -6.46
C LEU A 68 -1.14 -7.27 -5.57
N ASP A 69 -1.29 -6.03 -5.99
CA ASP A 69 -0.90 -4.88 -5.19
C ASP A 69 -2.06 -4.49 -4.27
N PRO A 70 -1.79 -4.09 -3.01
CA PRO A 70 -2.80 -3.49 -2.17
C PRO A 70 -3.49 -2.31 -2.83
N VAL A 71 -4.67 -1.98 -2.35
CA VAL A 71 -5.32 -0.71 -2.64
C VAL A 71 -5.10 0.25 -1.47
N VAL A 72 -4.92 1.52 -1.79
CA VAL A 72 -4.92 2.61 -0.82
C VAL A 72 -6.13 3.50 -1.09
N THR A 73 -6.83 3.83 -0.01
CA THR A 73 -7.91 4.81 0.01
C THR A 73 -7.48 6.00 0.85
N GLY A 74 -7.44 7.17 0.21
CA GLY A 74 -7.32 8.45 0.89
C GLY A 74 -8.69 9.04 1.18
N SER A 75 -8.96 9.37 2.44
CA SER A 75 -10.13 10.18 2.82
C SER A 75 -9.68 11.39 3.63
N ARG A 76 -10.63 12.26 4.01
CA ARG A 76 -10.33 13.41 4.88
C ARG A 76 -9.80 13.00 6.25
N ASP A 77 -10.19 11.81 6.71
CA ASP A 77 -10.02 11.39 8.10
C ASP A 77 -9.11 10.17 8.23
N MET A 78 -8.59 9.61 7.13
CA MET A 78 -7.65 8.48 7.20
C MET A 78 -6.91 8.19 5.90
N LEU A 79 -5.81 7.45 6.03
CA LEU A 79 -5.30 6.57 4.99
C LEU A 79 -5.67 5.13 5.30
N ARG A 80 -6.26 4.43 4.34
CA ARG A 80 -6.60 3.02 4.48
C ARG A 80 -5.87 2.21 3.42
N PHE A 81 -5.32 1.07 3.83
CA PHE A 81 -4.71 0.08 2.94
C PHE A 81 -5.47 -1.23 3.06
N GLU A 82 -5.89 -1.79 1.93
CA GLU A 82 -6.71 -3.00 1.88
C GLU A 82 -6.16 -3.97 0.84
N SER A 83 -6.36 -5.27 1.09
CA SER A 83 -6.06 -6.29 0.09
C SER A 83 -6.90 -7.54 0.29
N PHE A 84 -7.09 -8.28 -0.81
CA PHE A 84 -7.55 -9.65 -0.78
C PHE A 84 -6.41 -10.58 -1.16
N SER A 85 -6.40 -11.76 -0.56
CA SER A 85 -5.57 -12.86 -1.06
C SER A 85 -5.93 -13.22 -2.50
N GLY A 86 -4.99 -13.85 -3.21
CA GLY A 86 -5.17 -14.24 -4.61
C GLY A 86 -6.30 -15.26 -4.84
N CYS A 87 -6.80 -15.92 -3.79
CA CYS A 87 -8.01 -16.76 -3.82
C CYS A 87 -9.25 -16.07 -3.25
N CYS A 88 -9.18 -14.78 -2.92
CA CYS A 88 -10.24 -13.96 -2.32
C CYS A 88 -10.81 -14.51 -0.99
N GLY A 89 -10.12 -15.45 -0.33
CA GLY A 89 -10.60 -16.09 0.90
C GLY A 89 -10.16 -15.42 2.20
N VAL A 90 -9.24 -14.47 2.11
CA VAL A 90 -8.67 -13.70 3.22
C VAL A 90 -8.62 -12.24 2.81
N TYR A 91 -9.05 -11.38 3.72
CA TYR A 91 -9.09 -9.93 3.59
C TYR A 91 -8.22 -9.30 4.67
N ALA A 92 -7.41 -8.31 4.30
CA ALA A 92 -6.62 -7.51 5.23
C ALA A 92 -6.92 -6.02 5.05
N ARG A 93 -6.92 -5.31 6.18
CA ARG A 93 -7.11 -3.86 6.24
C ARG A 93 -6.23 -3.27 7.33
N MET A 94 -5.56 -2.17 6.99
CA MET A 94 -4.85 -1.31 7.93
C MET A 94 -5.32 0.13 7.73
N ASP A 95 -5.60 0.80 8.83
CA ASP A 95 -6.02 2.20 8.85
C ASP A 95 -4.99 3.04 9.62
N VAL A 96 -4.52 4.11 9.00
CA VAL A 96 -3.79 5.18 9.68
C VAL A 96 -4.78 6.31 9.94
N LEU A 97 -5.21 6.43 11.20
CA LEU A 97 -6.17 7.44 11.68
C LEU A 97 -5.51 8.83 11.74
N PRO A 98 -6.27 9.93 11.96
CA PRO A 98 -5.71 11.29 11.95
C PRO A 98 -4.59 11.49 12.96
N ALA A 99 -4.67 10.88 14.15
CA ALA A 99 -3.59 10.93 15.14
C ALA A 99 -2.28 10.26 14.69
N GLY A 100 -2.36 9.40 13.67
CA GLY A 100 -1.24 8.73 13.02
C GLY A 100 -0.58 9.53 11.89
N LEU A 101 -1.18 10.65 11.48
CA LEU A 101 -0.80 11.43 10.30
C LEU A 101 -0.52 12.89 10.69
N ASP A 102 0.69 13.35 10.40
CA ASP A 102 1.10 14.75 10.53
C ASP A 102 1.46 15.30 9.16
N GLY A 103 0.51 16.00 8.53
CA GLY A 103 0.68 16.46 7.16
C GLY A 103 -0.60 16.96 6.51
N ARG A 104 -0.59 17.01 5.19
CA ARG A 104 -1.71 17.45 4.36
C ARG A 104 -2.30 16.31 3.53
N THR A 105 -3.59 16.42 3.24
CA THR A 105 -4.37 15.48 2.42
C THR A 105 -4.71 16.17 1.09
N PRO A 106 -3.92 15.99 0.01
CA PRO A 106 -4.09 16.75 -1.24
C PRO A 106 -5.33 16.36 -2.02
N GLY A 107 -5.85 15.15 -1.79
CA GLY A 107 -6.99 14.58 -2.50
C GLY A 107 -7.55 13.37 -1.77
N HIS A 108 -8.66 12.85 -2.30
CA HIS A 108 -9.33 11.65 -1.80
C HIS A 108 -9.62 10.71 -2.97
N GLY A 109 -9.83 9.43 -2.69
CA GLY A 109 -10.07 8.41 -3.70
C GLY A 109 -9.47 7.07 -3.32
N THR A 110 -9.59 6.09 -4.21
CA THR A 110 -9.10 4.73 -4.02
C THR A 110 -8.35 4.26 -5.26
N THR A 111 -7.19 3.63 -5.07
CA THR A 111 -6.35 3.17 -6.18
C THR A 111 -5.37 2.09 -5.73
N ASN A 112 -4.73 1.38 -6.66
CA ASN A 112 -3.64 0.47 -6.33
C ASN A 112 -2.37 1.21 -5.94
N VAL A 113 -1.62 0.64 -5.00
CA VAL A 113 -0.33 1.18 -4.53
C VAL A 113 0.76 0.14 -4.65
N ASP A 114 1.89 0.53 -5.24
CA ASP A 114 3.03 -0.34 -5.43
C ASP A 114 3.72 -0.64 -4.08
N VAL A 115 3.69 -1.92 -3.68
CA VAL A 115 4.45 -2.45 -2.52
C VAL A 115 5.48 -3.48 -3.00
N ASN A 116 6.34 -3.04 -3.93
CA ASN A 116 7.41 -3.85 -4.53
C ASN A 116 8.40 -4.45 -3.50
N ASN A 117 9.18 -5.44 -3.97
CA ASN A 117 10.16 -6.15 -3.12
C ASN A 117 11.21 -5.22 -2.49
N PRO A 118 11.87 -4.28 -3.22
CA PRO A 118 12.75 -3.30 -2.59
C PRO A 118 12.12 -2.53 -1.43
N LEU A 119 10.92 -1.98 -1.62
CA LEU A 119 10.20 -1.26 -0.58
C LEU A 119 9.94 -2.16 0.63
N ARG A 120 9.49 -3.40 0.42
CA ARG A 120 9.25 -4.36 1.50
C ARG A 120 10.50 -4.61 2.36
N LEU A 121 11.67 -4.76 1.74
CA LEU A 121 12.94 -4.92 2.45
C LEU A 121 13.30 -3.68 3.26
N SER A 122 12.99 -2.50 2.75
CA SER A 122 13.17 -1.24 3.47
C SER A 122 12.21 -1.12 4.66
N LEU A 123 10.94 -1.45 4.47
CA LEU A 123 9.92 -1.45 5.54
C LEU A 123 10.23 -2.46 6.64
N SER A 124 10.77 -3.64 6.31
CA SER A 124 11.11 -4.64 7.33
C SER A 124 12.20 -4.16 8.28
N ARG A 125 13.07 -3.25 7.85
CA ARG A 125 14.09 -2.63 8.73
C ARG A 125 13.50 -1.61 9.70
N ILE A 126 12.37 -0.99 9.35
CA ILE A 126 11.62 -0.08 10.23
C ILE A 126 10.74 -0.87 11.21
N ALA A 127 10.19 -1.99 10.73
CA ALA A 127 9.26 -2.84 11.47
C ALA A 127 9.86 -3.50 12.73
N GLY A 128 11.18 -3.74 12.74
CA GLY A 128 11.91 -4.45 13.80
C GLY A 128 12.31 -5.85 13.37
#